data_AF-A0A8J5TIB9-F1
#
_entry.id   AF-A0A8J5TIB9-F1
#
_cell.length_a   1.000
_cell.length_b   1.000
_cell.length_c   1.000
_cell.angle_alpha   90.00
_cell.angle_beta   90.00
_cell.angle_gamma   90.00
#
_symmetry.space_group_name_H-M   'P 1'
#
loop_
_entity.id
_entity.type
_entity.pdbx_description
1 polymer ?
#
loop_
_entity_poly.entity_id
_entity_poly.type
_entity_poly.pdbx_seq_one_letter_code
_entity_poly.pdbx_strand_id
1 'polypeptide(L)'
;MAPLLLITLSLTLLLTPTTSLNTVDTVTPYIQPDGHEVRASLFVNQLAIMELVSQLKHGVGISTTSCQAVEENLVSILSTVNETSSTVLQLSQENTADSTSVREAIAVVQQQQTDLHQLERVTSAMEGLQQQISQLQETTQPSLLTCPGEFFVLERQCLLVNREEKLSWTDARTWCRNKRGDLAIPQESPALVSLLKSFKIDENFWMGASDLATEGVFLDVSNKPINLGSSLWHVGEPSGSVQHQLERVTSAMEGLQQQISQLQETTQPSLLTCPGEFFVLERQCLLVNREEKLKWVDARTWCRNKGGDLAIPQESRALISLLKSFKISDTFWMGASDLATEGVFLDVSSKPINLMSPLWKESDPNDYGGNEDCFFILDYSGVYNWYDARCTRHEYFICEHQPI
;
A
#
# COMPACT_ATOMS: atom_id res chain seq x y z
N MET A 1 -7.47 -41.35 -5.80
CA MET A 1 -8.59 -42.30 -5.80
C MET A 1 -9.88 -41.50 -5.85
N ALA A 2 -10.70 -41.75 -6.89
CA ALA A 2 -12.07 -41.24 -7.17
C ALA A 2 -12.27 -39.69 -7.18
N PRO A 3 -12.69 -39.08 -8.30
CA PRO A 3 -13.80 -39.54 -9.15
C PRO A 3 -13.47 -39.48 -10.66
N LEU A 4 -13.36 -40.64 -11.31
CA LEU A 4 -13.11 -40.76 -12.76
C LEU A 4 -13.86 -41.96 -13.38
N LEU A 5 -14.99 -42.35 -12.79
CA LEU A 5 -15.64 -43.65 -13.04
C LEU A 5 -17.12 -43.57 -13.46
N LEU A 6 -17.57 -42.43 -14.02
CA LEU A 6 -18.93 -42.28 -14.54
C LEU A 6 -19.01 -41.81 -16.01
N ILE A 7 -17.89 -41.75 -16.73
CA ILE A 7 -17.87 -41.38 -18.17
C ILE A 7 -17.53 -42.60 -19.07
N THR A 8 -17.28 -43.78 -18.49
CA THR A 8 -16.85 -44.98 -19.23
C THR A 8 -17.94 -46.00 -19.57
N LEU A 9 -19.23 -45.66 -19.47
CA LEU A 9 -20.33 -46.61 -19.77
C LEU A 9 -21.27 -46.20 -20.93
N SER A 10 -20.83 -45.35 -21.85
CA SER A 10 -21.61 -45.07 -23.08
C SER A 10 -20.78 -44.95 -24.35
N LEU A 11 -19.50 -45.33 -24.32
CA LEU A 11 -18.58 -45.21 -25.46
C LEU A 11 -18.00 -46.55 -25.97
N THR A 12 -18.56 -47.70 -25.55
CA THR A 12 -18.04 -49.03 -25.90
C THR A 12 -18.95 -49.91 -26.76
N LEU A 13 -19.97 -49.33 -27.43
CA LEU A 13 -20.86 -50.12 -28.31
C LEU A 13 -20.93 -49.71 -29.79
N LEU A 14 -20.10 -48.76 -30.27
CA LEU A 14 -20.18 -48.26 -31.66
C LEU A 14 -18.87 -48.30 -32.45
N LEU A 15 -17.83 -48.99 -31.97
CA LEU A 15 -16.58 -49.16 -32.70
C LEU A 15 -16.14 -50.64 -32.71
N THR A 16 -16.68 -51.41 -33.63
CA THR A 16 -15.97 -52.56 -34.20
C THR A 16 -16.09 -52.53 -35.73
N PRO A 17 -14.98 -52.47 -36.47
CA PRO A 17 -15.00 -52.55 -37.93
C PRO A 17 -14.91 -54.02 -38.35
N THR A 18 -15.79 -54.48 -39.25
CA THR A 18 -15.47 -55.66 -40.07
C THR A 18 -15.83 -55.43 -41.53
N THR A 19 -14.78 -55.64 -42.32
CA THR A 19 -14.66 -55.75 -43.77
C THR A 19 -15.55 -56.84 -44.38
N SER A 20 -16.16 -56.59 -45.55
CA SER A 20 -15.77 -57.23 -46.82
C SER A 20 -16.63 -56.73 -48.01
N LEU A 21 -15.95 -56.41 -49.12
CA LEU A 21 -16.54 -56.35 -50.46
C LEU A 21 -16.85 -57.77 -50.94
N ASN A 22 -18.04 -57.98 -51.52
CA ASN A 22 -18.28 -58.62 -52.83
C ASN A 22 -19.71 -59.21 -52.91
N THR A 23 -20.54 -58.72 -53.84
CA THR A 23 -21.05 -59.46 -55.00
C THR A 23 -22.10 -58.60 -55.74
N VAL A 24 -21.99 -58.59 -57.06
CA VAL A 24 -22.95 -58.03 -58.03
C VAL A 24 -23.92 -59.14 -58.43
N ASP A 25 -25.19 -58.76 -58.65
CA ASP A 25 -26.32 -59.42 -59.34
C ASP A 25 -27.57 -59.37 -58.45
N THR A 26 -28.80 -59.03 -58.83
CA THR A 26 -29.47 -58.62 -60.07
C THR A 26 -30.91 -58.17 -59.67
N VAL A 27 -31.48 -57.20 -60.40
CA VAL A 27 -32.93 -56.94 -60.65
C VAL A 27 -33.79 -56.25 -59.56
N THR A 28 -34.31 -55.09 -60.00
CA THR A 28 -35.32 -54.10 -59.54
C THR A 28 -36.74 -54.65 -59.30
N PRO A 29 -37.76 -53.83 -58.91
CA PRO A 29 -37.83 -52.58 -58.10
C PRO A 29 -38.93 -52.66 -57.00
N TYR A 30 -39.19 -51.56 -56.27
CA TYR A 30 -40.49 -51.08 -55.72
C TYR A 30 -40.53 -50.71 -54.21
N ILE A 31 -40.73 -49.40 -53.98
CA ILE A 31 -41.36 -48.69 -52.83
C ILE A 31 -40.57 -48.41 -51.52
N GLN A 32 -40.62 -47.11 -51.19
CA GLN A 32 -40.39 -46.38 -49.92
C GLN A 32 -38.93 -45.98 -49.54
N PRO A 33 -38.64 -44.67 -49.38
CA PRO A 33 -37.45 -44.21 -48.68
C PRO A 33 -37.71 -44.22 -47.18
N ASP A 34 -37.18 -45.24 -46.50
CA ASP A 34 -37.18 -45.33 -45.04
C ASP A 34 -36.24 -44.30 -44.40
N GLY A 35 -36.63 -43.75 -43.25
CA GLY A 35 -35.93 -42.71 -42.47
C GLY A 35 -34.53 -43.06 -41.92
N HIS A 36 -33.84 -44.04 -42.51
CA HIS A 36 -32.44 -44.35 -42.25
C HIS A 36 -31.47 -43.35 -42.89
N GLU A 37 -31.85 -42.71 -44.00
CA GLU A 37 -30.96 -41.76 -44.72
C GLU A 37 -30.85 -40.40 -43.98
N VAL A 38 -31.94 -39.92 -43.38
CA VAL A 38 -31.95 -38.68 -42.58
C VAL A 38 -31.14 -38.84 -41.28
N ARG A 39 -31.22 -40.02 -40.64
CA ARG A 39 -30.40 -40.36 -39.46
C ARG A 39 -28.92 -40.42 -39.78
N ALA A 40 -28.53 -40.92 -40.96
CA ALA A 40 -27.13 -40.95 -41.39
C ALA A 40 -26.56 -39.53 -41.58
N SER A 41 -27.34 -38.62 -42.17
CA SER A 41 -26.90 -37.24 -42.41
C SER A 41 -26.75 -36.40 -41.12
N LEU A 42 -27.69 -36.54 -40.16
CA LEU A 42 -27.57 -35.91 -38.84
C LEU A 42 -26.40 -36.45 -38.02
N PHE A 43 -26.09 -37.74 -38.13
CA PHE A 43 -24.99 -38.38 -37.40
C PHE A 43 -23.61 -37.94 -37.92
N VAL A 44 -23.48 -37.76 -39.24
CA VAL A 44 -22.26 -37.20 -39.86
C VAL A 44 -22.03 -35.75 -39.39
N ASN A 45 -23.08 -34.94 -39.32
CA ASN A 45 -22.99 -33.55 -38.84
C ASN A 45 -22.63 -33.47 -37.35
N GLN A 46 -23.15 -34.38 -36.52
CA GLN A 46 -22.82 -34.43 -35.09
C GLN A 46 -21.37 -34.86 -34.82
N LEU A 47 -20.82 -35.76 -35.66
CA LEU A 47 -19.40 -36.15 -35.61
C LEU A 47 -18.47 -34.99 -35.99
N ALA A 48 -18.81 -34.21 -37.02
CA ALA A 48 -18.01 -33.05 -37.45
C ALA A 48 -17.94 -31.96 -36.35
N ILE A 49 -19.05 -31.70 -35.64
CA ILE A 49 -19.10 -30.74 -34.52
C ILE A 49 -18.25 -31.23 -33.33
N MET A 50 -18.29 -32.54 -33.02
CA MET A 50 -17.49 -33.13 -31.93
C MET A 50 -15.98 -33.07 -32.21
N GLU A 51 -15.58 -33.25 -33.47
CA GLU A 51 -14.18 -33.15 -33.88
C GLU A 51 -13.66 -31.71 -33.80
N LEU A 52 -14.49 -30.73 -34.16
CA LEU A 52 -14.15 -29.31 -34.06
C LEU A 52 -14.00 -28.84 -32.61
N VAL A 53 -14.88 -29.28 -31.71
CA VAL A 53 -14.79 -29.01 -30.26
C VAL A 53 -13.54 -29.67 -29.64
N SER A 54 -13.11 -30.82 -30.18
CA SER A 54 -11.86 -31.49 -29.79
C SER A 54 -10.62 -30.68 -30.20
N GLN A 55 -10.63 -30.08 -31.39
CA GLN A 55 -9.55 -29.23 -31.90
C GLN A 55 -9.45 -27.90 -31.13
N LEU A 56 -10.57 -27.31 -30.69
CA LEU A 56 -10.58 -26.11 -29.85
C LEU A 56 -10.10 -26.38 -28.41
N LYS A 57 -10.24 -27.61 -27.89
CA LYS A 57 -9.84 -27.98 -26.52
C LYS A 57 -8.35 -28.27 -26.34
N HIS A 58 -7.64 -28.65 -27.40
CA HIS A 58 -6.21 -28.93 -27.35
C HIS A 58 -5.42 -27.74 -27.90
N GLY A 59 -5.09 -26.79 -27.02
CA GLY A 59 -4.27 -25.64 -27.36
C GLY A 59 -2.92 -26.04 -27.97
N VAL A 60 -2.72 -25.69 -29.24
CA VAL A 60 -1.41 -25.67 -29.90
C VAL A 60 -1.32 -24.35 -30.67
N GLY A 61 -0.22 -23.63 -30.52
CA GLY A 61 -0.01 -22.31 -31.09
C GLY A 61 -0.23 -22.27 -32.60
N ILE A 62 -1.22 -21.48 -33.03
CA ILE A 62 -1.60 -21.30 -34.42
C ILE A 62 -1.14 -19.90 -34.86
N SER A 63 -0.33 -19.81 -35.92
CA SER A 63 0.01 -18.51 -36.54
C SER A 63 -1.24 -17.88 -37.16
N THR A 64 -1.26 -16.55 -37.32
CA THR A 64 -2.40 -15.78 -37.84
C THR A 64 -2.98 -16.33 -39.16
N THR A 65 -2.16 -16.93 -40.02
CA THR A 65 -2.55 -17.62 -41.26
C THR A 65 -3.42 -18.87 -41.08
N SER A 66 -3.42 -19.50 -39.91
CA SER A 66 -4.19 -20.71 -39.65
C SER A 66 -5.45 -20.48 -38.80
N CYS A 67 -5.66 -19.29 -38.22
CA CYS A 67 -6.99 -18.90 -37.71
C CYS A 67 -7.96 -18.61 -38.86
N GLN A 68 -7.50 -17.98 -39.93
CA GLN A 68 -8.31 -17.64 -41.09
C GLN A 68 -8.80 -18.89 -41.84
N ALA A 69 -7.96 -19.93 -41.92
CA ALA A 69 -8.34 -21.24 -42.47
C ALA A 69 -9.36 -21.99 -41.59
N VAL A 70 -9.31 -21.81 -40.27
CA VAL A 70 -10.30 -22.37 -39.34
C VAL A 70 -11.64 -21.63 -39.47
N GLU A 71 -11.61 -20.32 -39.64
CA GLU A 71 -12.78 -19.47 -39.85
C GLU A 71 -13.47 -19.77 -41.19
N GLU A 72 -12.72 -19.87 -42.29
CA GLU A 72 -13.26 -20.24 -43.62
C GLU A 72 -13.89 -21.65 -43.61
N ASN A 73 -13.26 -22.61 -42.92
CA ASN A 73 -13.83 -23.95 -42.74
C ASN A 73 -15.11 -23.94 -41.91
N LEU A 74 -15.17 -23.13 -40.84
CA LEU A 74 -16.37 -22.97 -40.01
C LEU A 74 -17.54 -22.39 -40.81
N VAL A 75 -17.29 -21.37 -41.63
CA VAL A 75 -18.32 -20.75 -42.48
C VAL A 75 -18.86 -21.74 -43.52
N SER A 76 -17.98 -22.54 -44.14
CA SER A 76 -18.37 -23.58 -45.11
C SER A 76 -19.19 -24.72 -44.48
N ILE A 77 -18.85 -25.12 -43.24
CA ILE A 77 -19.61 -26.13 -42.50
C ILE A 77 -20.99 -25.57 -42.11
N LEU A 78 -21.05 -24.32 -41.64
CA LEU A 78 -22.31 -23.66 -41.28
C LEU A 78 -23.27 -23.54 -42.46
N SER A 79 -22.78 -23.17 -43.65
CA SER A 79 -23.61 -23.09 -44.85
C SER A 79 -24.17 -24.47 -45.24
N THR A 80 -23.34 -25.51 -45.19
CA THR A 80 -23.74 -26.89 -45.51
C THR A 80 -24.80 -27.40 -44.53
N VAL A 81 -24.67 -27.09 -43.24
CA VAL A 81 -25.67 -27.42 -42.21
C VAL A 81 -26.99 -26.68 -42.46
N ASN A 82 -26.94 -25.41 -42.86
CA ASN A 82 -28.14 -24.62 -43.13
C ASN A 82 -28.90 -25.14 -44.37
N GLU A 83 -28.17 -25.51 -45.43
CA GLU A 83 -28.75 -26.10 -46.65
C GLU A 83 -29.39 -27.48 -46.38
N THR A 84 -28.70 -28.33 -45.62
CA THR A 84 -29.23 -29.65 -45.23
C THR A 84 -30.44 -29.52 -44.30
N SER A 85 -30.42 -28.60 -43.34
CA SER A 85 -31.57 -28.31 -42.47
C SER A 85 -32.79 -27.85 -43.26
N SER A 86 -32.59 -26.94 -44.22
CA SER A 86 -33.66 -26.43 -45.09
C SER A 86 -34.27 -27.54 -45.96
N THR A 87 -33.43 -28.43 -46.49
CA THR A 87 -33.87 -29.57 -47.31
C THR A 87 -34.65 -30.59 -46.48
N VAL A 88 -34.22 -30.89 -45.25
CA VAL A 88 -34.95 -31.75 -44.31
C VAL A 88 -36.29 -31.14 -43.93
N LEU A 89 -36.35 -29.81 -43.73
CA LEU A 89 -37.60 -29.11 -43.46
C LEU A 89 -38.60 -29.25 -44.61
N GLN A 90 -38.12 -29.10 -45.85
CA GLN A 90 -38.95 -29.23 -47.05
C GLN A 90 -39.47 -30.66 -47.24
N LEU A 91 -38.59 -31.67 -47.12
CA LEU A 91 -38.97 -33.09 -47.22
C LEU A 91 -39.91 -33.54 -46.09
N SER A 92 -39.77 -32.96 -44.89
CA SER A 92 -40.63 -33.28 -43.76
C SER A 92 -42.03 -32.65 -43.86
N GLN A 93 -42.18 -31.51 -44.54
CA GLN A 93 -43.47 -30.88 -44.80
C GLN A 93 -44.27 -31.63 -45.88
N GLU A 94 -43.62 -32.17 -46.90
CA GLU A 94 -44.25 -32.91 -48.01
C GLU A 94 -44.86 -34.27 -47.58
N ASN A 95 -44.44 -34.84 -46.45
CA ASN A 95 -44.86 -36.18 -46.00
C ASN A 95 -45.84 -36.16 -44.78
N THR A 96 -46.53 -35.03 -44.55
CA THR A 96 -47.37 -34.82 -43.36
C THR A 96 -48.80 -35.35 -43.52
N ALA A 97 -49.03 -36.60 -43.10
CA ALA A 97 -50.39 -37.02 -42.76
C ALA A 97 -50.57 -37.75 -41.43
N ASP A 98 -49.54 -38.37 -40.81
CA ASP A 98 -49.87 -39.27 -39.68
C ASP A 98 -48.85 -39.44 -38.52
N SER A 99 -47.96 -38.47 -38.24
CA SER A 99 -47.10 -38.59 -37.05
C SER A 99 -46.87 -37.27 -36.32
N THR A 100 -47.34 -37.22 -35.07
CA THR A 100 -47.10 -36.12 -34.11
C THR A 100 -45.61 -35.95 -33.79
N SER A 101 -44.85 -37.05 -33.78
CA SER A 101 -43.40 -37.02 -33.52
C SER A 101 -42.62 -36.30 -34.64
N VAL A 102 -43.08 -36.38 -35.89
CA VAL A 102 -42.47 -35.64 -37.01
C VAL A 102 -42.74 -34.14 -36.87
N ARG A 103 -43.95 -33.74 -36.45
CA ARG A 103 -44.29 -32.33 -36.20
C ARG A 103 -43.45 -31.71 -35.07
N GLU A 104 -43.19 -32.47 -34.01
CA GLU A 104 -42.30 -32.04 -32.92
C GLU A 104 -40.85 -31.89 -33.38
N ALA A 105 -40.34 -32.83 -34.18
CA ALA A 105 -38.99 -32.74 -34.75
C ALA A 105 -38.84 -31.53 -35.68
N ILE A 106 -39.85 -31.23 -36.50
CA ILE A 106 -39.87 -30.03 -37.35
C ILE A 106 -39.80 -28.75 -36.51
N ALA A 107 -40.57 -28.68 -35.41
CA ALA A 107 -40.56 -27.52 -34.53
C ALA A 107 -39.17 -27.30 -33.88
N VAL A 108 -38.48 -28.39 -33.51
CA VAL A 108 -37.12 -28.32 -32.97
C VAL A 108 -36.13 -27.81 -34.03
N VAL A 109 -36.23 -28.29 -35.27
CA VAL A 109 -35.36 -27.83 -36.37
C VAL A 109 -35.62 -26.36 -36.70
N GLN A 110 -36.88 -25.92 -36.71
CA GLN A 110 -37.23 -24.51 -36.91
C GLN A 110 -36.67 -23.61 -35.79
N GLN A 111 -36.69 -24.08 -34.55
CA GLN A 111 -36.09 -23.36 -33.43
C GLN A 111 -34.56 -23.27 -33.59
N GLN A 112 -33.89 -24.39 -33.92
CA GLN A 112 -32.45 -24.40 -34.16
C GLN A 112 -32.02 -23.48 -35.30
N GLN A 113 -32.82 -23.40 -36.37
CA GLN A 113 -32.54 -22.50 -37.49
C GLN A 113 -32.74 -21.03 -37.13
N THR A 114 -33.70 -20.75 -36.24
CA THR A 114 -33.88 -19.40 -35.66
C THR A 114 -32.68 -19.02 -34.78
N ASP A 115 -32.20 -19.95 -33.95
CA ASP A 115 -31.03 -19.74 -33.08
C ASP A 115 -29.75 -19.53 -33.91
N LEU A 116 -29.59 -20.27 -35.01
CA LEU A 116 -28.48 -20.12 -35.95
C LEU A 116 -28.45 -18.72 -36.59
N HIS A 117 -29.61 -18.20 -37.02
CA HIS A 117 -29.72 -16.85 -37.54
C HIS A 117 -29.40 -15.76 -36.49
N GLN A 118 -29.70 -15.99 -35.20
CA GLN A 118 -29.27 -15.05 -34.17
C GLN A 118 -27.74 -15.08 -33.98
N LEU A 119 -27.11 -16.25 -34.08
CA LEU A 119 -25.66 -16.40 -34.04
C LEU A 119 -24.97 -15.66 -35.19
N GLU A 120 -25.47 -15.78 -36.43
CA GLU A 120 -24.94 -15.04 -37.59
C GLU A 120 -24.98 -13.52 -37.38
N ARG A 121 -26.06 -13.00 -36.78
CA ARG A 121 -26.18 -11.58 -36.44
C ARG A 121 -25.15 -11.13 -35.39
N VAL A 122 -24.87 -11.99 -34.41
CA VAL A 122 -23.84 -11.71 -33.39
C VAL A 122 -22.45 -11.74 -34.01
N THR A 123 -22.15 -12.71 -34.87
CA THR A 123 -20.87 -12.78 -35.60
C THR A 123 -20.64 -11.53 -36.45
N SER A 124 -21.66 -11.11 -37.22
CA SER A 124 -21.55 -9.89 -38.03
C SER A 124 -21.41 -8.62 -37.17
N ALA A 125 -22.05 -8.56 -36.00
CA ALA A 125 -21.85 -7.47 -35.05
C ALA A 125 -20.42 -7.47 -34.45
N MET A 126 -19.85 -8.65 -34.19
CA MET A 126 -18.46 -8.79 -33.74
C MET A 126 -17.46 -8.37 -34.80
N GLU A 127 -17.64 -8.77 -36.06
CA GLU A 127 -16.82 -8.32 -37.19
C GLU A 127 -16.86 -6.78 -37.34
N GLY A 128 -18.05 -6.19 -37.20
CA GLY A 128 -18.23 -4.73 -37.21
C GLY A 128 -17.50 -4.03 -36.06
N LEU A 129 -17.56 -4.59 -34.85
CA LEU A 129 -16.78 -4.10 -33.70
C LEU A 129 -15.27 -4.26 -33.93
N GLN A 130 -14.84 -5.36 -34.55
CA GLN A 130 -13.44 -5.60 -34.90
C GLN A 130 -12.94 -4.58 -35.92
N GLN A 131 -13.72 -4.25 -36.95
CA GLN A 131 -13.40 -3.18 -37.89
C GLN A 131 -13.34 -1.81 -37.20
N GLN A 132 -14.27 -1.50 -36.29
CA GLN A 132 -14.23 -0.27 -35.52
C GLN A 132 -12.97 -0.19 -34.65
N ILE A 133 -12.57 -1.28 -34.01
CA ILE A 133 -11.32 -1.37 -33.23
C ILE A 133 -10.10 -1.16 -34.15
N SER A 134 -10.06 -1.76 -35.33
CA SER A 134 -8.96 -1.56 -36.29
C SER A 134 -8.89 -0.11 -36.79
N GLN A 135 -10.02 0.54 -37.06
CA GLN A 135 -10.06 1.96 -37.43
C GLN A 135 -9.63 2.88 -36.28
N LEU A 136 -10.03 2.58 -35.05
CA LEU A 136 -9.54 3.28 -33.86
C LEU A 136 -8.03 3.09 -33.67
N GLN A 137 -7.49 1.91 -33.98
CA GLN A 137 -6.06 1.64 -33.93
C GLN A 137 -5.26 2.40 -35.01
N GLU A 138 -5.79 2.58 -36.22
CA GLU A 138 -5.12 3.35 -37.30
C GLU A 138 -5.12 4.87 -37.05
N THR A 139 -6.16 5.41 -36.40
CA THR A 139 -6.20 6.84 -36.01
C THR A 139 -5.27 7.17 -34.84
N THR A 140 -4.72 6.15 -34.17
CA THR A 140 -3.64 6.32 -33.19
C THR A 140 -2.34 5.90 -33.84
N GLN A 141 -1.73 6.79 -34.62
CA GLN A 141 -0.31 6.67 -34.96
C GLN A 141 0.41 6.39 -33.63
N PRO A 142 1.10 5.24 -33.45
CA PRO A 142 1.80 4.99 -32.21
C PRO A 142 2.85 6.08 -32.14
N SER A 143 2.63 7.08 -31.29
CA SER A 143 3.69 7.98 -30.87
C SER A 143 4.81 7.04 -30.44
N LEU A 144 5.90 7.03 -31.21
CA LEU A 144 7.06 6.20 -30.95
C LEU A 144 7.38 6.44 -29.48
N LEU A 145 7.09 5.47 -28.62
CA LEU A 145 7.20 5.66 -27.18
C LEU A 145 8.68 5.92 -26.95
N THR A 146 9.03 7.15 -26.60
CA THR A 146 10.41 7.55 -26.35
C THR A 146 10.58 7.71 -24.86
N CYS A 147 11.55 6.99 -24.32
CA CYS A 147 11.85 7.06 -22.91
C CYS A 147 12.87 8.17 -22.63
N PRO A 148 12.73 8.90 -21.50
CA PRO A 148 13.65 9.96 -21.17
C PRO A 148 15.03 9.40 -20.77
N GLY A 149 16.10 10.02 -21.26
CA GLY A 149 17.46 9.75 -20.81
C GLY A 149 17.93 8.32 -21.07
N GLU A 150 18.34 7.64 -19.99
CA GLU A 150 18.93 6.29 -20.00
C GLU A 150 17.89 5.16 -20.01
N PHE A 151 16.61 5.49 -19.92
CA PHE A 151 15.55 4.50 -19.90
C PHE A 151 15.37 3.90 -21.29
N PHE A 152 15.19 2.58 -21.36
CA PHE A 152 14.82 1.89 -22.58
C PHE A 152 13.32 1.57 -22.60
N VAL A 153 12.78 1.48 -23.81
CA VAL A 153 11.38 1.14 -24.05
C VAL A 153 11.21 -0.36 -23.95
N LEU A 154 10.27 -0.81 -23.12
CA LEU A 154 9.81 -2.19 -23.11
C LEU A 154 8.29 -2.19 -23.14
N GLU A 155 7.73 -2.73 -24.22
CA GLU A 155 6.29 -2.71 -24.49
C GLU A 155 5.71 -1.29 -24.46
N ARG A 156 5.04 -0.92 -23.36
CA ARG A 156 4.44 0.42 -23.14
C ARG A 156 5.02 1.13 -21.91
N GLN A 157 6.21 0.72 -21.45
CA GLN A 157 6.85 1.25 -20.26
C GLN A 157 8.30 1.64 -20.53
N CYS A 158 8.80 2.53 -19.68
CA CYS A 158 10.20 2.94 -19.66
C CYS A 158 10.89 2.27 -18.47
N LEU A 159 11.94 1.51 -18.74
CA LEU A 159 12.70 0.79 -17.72
C LEU A 159 14.16 1.20 -17.71
N LEU A 160 14.76 1.15 -16.53
CA LEU A 160 16.17 1.40 -16.30
C LEU A 160 16.68 0.31 -15.36
N VAL A 161 17.79 -0.33 -15.72
CA VAL A 161 18.40 -1.40 -14.93
C VAL A 161 19.73 -0.88 -14.39
N ASN A 162 19.83 -0.68 -13.07
CA ASN A 162 21.07 -0.30 -12.41
C ASN A 162 21.93 -1.55 -12.17
N ARG A 163 23.16 -1.57 -12.70
CA ARG A 163 24.15 -2.64 -12.46
C ARG A 163 25.45 -2.13 -11.82
N GLU A 164 25.52 -0.85 -11.50
CA GLU A 164 26.75 -0.21 -11.06
C GLU A 164 26.91 -0.29 -9.54
N GLU A 165 25.81 -0.27 -8.80
CA GLU A 165 25.80 -0.17 -7.34
C GLU A 165 24.79 -1.12 -6.70
N LYS A 166 25.18 -1.76 -5.60
CA LYS A 166 24.30 -2.59 -4.78
C LYS A 166 23.77 -1.76 -3.62
N LEU A 167 22.47 -1.46 -3.68
CA LEU A 167 21.76 -0.63 -2.72
C LEU A 167 20.79 -1.47 -1.88
N SER A 168 20.46 -0.97 -0.69
CA SER A 168 19.29 -1.45 0.06
C SER A 168 18.01 -1.19 -0.75
N TRP A 169 16.90 -1.86 -0.43
CA TRP A 169 15.63 -1.63 -1.14
C TRP A 169 15.18 -0.16 -1.03
N THR A 170 15.33 0.45 0.15
CA THR A 170 14.97 1.85 0.42
C THR A 170 15.84 2.83 -0.35
N ASP A 171 17.16 2.60 -0.41
CA ASP A 171 18.09 3.42 -1.18
C ASP A 171 17.88 3.26 -2.69
N ALA A 172 17.63 2.03 -3.16
CA ALA A 172 17.34 1.76 -4.56
C ALA A 172 16.07 2.51 -5.02
N ARG A 173 15.03 2.55 -4.18
CA ARG A 173 13.82 3.33 -4.44
C ARG A 173 14.10 4.82 -4.54
N THR A 174 14.89 5.35 -3.60
CA THR A 174 15.29 6.76 -3.59
C THR A 174 16.11 7.11 -4.84
N TRP A 175 17.02 6.22 -5.23
CA TRP A 175 17.81 6.35 -6.45
C TRP A 175 16.94 6.41 -7.71
N CYS A 176 15.95 5.51 -7.83
CA CYS A 176 14.99 5.52 -8.95
C CYS A 176 14.17 6.81 -9.01
N ARG A 177 13.77 7.35 -7.86
CA ARG A 177 13.06 8.65 -7.75
C ARG A 177 13.90 9.83 -8.21
N ASN A 178 15.19 9.83 -7.88
CA ASN A 178 16.12 10.85 -8.37
C ASN A 178 16.29 10.81 -9.90
N LYS A 179 16.07 9.65 -10.53
CA LYS A 179 16.01 9.48 -11.99
C LYS A 179 14.63 9.79 -12.60
N ARG A 180 13.71 10.39 -11.83
CA ARG A 180 12.32 10.69 -12.22
C ARG A 180 11.48 9.45 -12.55
N GLY A 181 11.83 8.30 -11.96
CA GLY A 181 11.04 7.07 -11.98
C GLY A 181 10.71 6.60 -10.56
N ASP A 182 10.39 5.32 -10.42
CA ASP A 182 10.33 4.61 -9.13
C ASP A 182 10.74 3.14 -9.40
N LEU A 183 10.86 2.29 -8.37
CA LEU A 183 11.15 0.87 -8.60
C LEU A 183 10.06 0.23 -9.48
N ALA A 184 10.48 -0.62 -10.42
CA ALA A 184 9.57 -1.27 -11.36
C ALA A 184 8.59 -2.20 -10.63
N ILE A 185 7.29 -1.99 -10.83
CA ILE A 185 6.26 -2.81 -10.21
C ILE A 185 6.32 -4.23 -10.81
N PRO A 186 6.41 -5.29 -10.01
CA PRO A 186 6.41 -6.65 -10.52
C PRO A 186 5.10 -6.95 -11.26
N GLN A 187 5.23 -7.48 -12.47
CA GLN A 187 4.11 -7.90 -13.30
C GLN A 187 4.58 -9.04 -14.20
N GLU A 188 3.65 -9.89 -14.64
CA GLU A 188 3.96 -10.91 -15.63
C GLU A 188 4.29 -10.24 -16.96
N SER A 189 5.56 -10.28 -17.36
CA SER A 189 6.01 -9.75 -18.65
C SER A 189 7.00 -10.73 -19.30
N PRO A 190 6.54 -11.51 -20.30
CA PRO A 190 7.41 -12.36 -21.09
C PRO A 190 8.53 -11.56 -21.78
N ALA A 191 8.24 -10.32 -22.21
CA ALA A 191 9.21 -9.44 -22.82
C ALA A 191 10.33 -9.06 -21.83
N LEU A 192 10.00 -8.74 -20.58
CA LEU A 192 10.99 -8.45 -19.54
C LEU A 192 11.85 -9.67 -19.26
N VAL A 193 11.24 -10.85 -19.11
CA VAL A 193 11.98 -12.09 -18.87
C VAL A 193 12.95 -12.41 -20.01
N SER A 194 12.50 -12.26 -21.27
CA SER A 194 13.35 -12.46 -22.45
C SER A 194 14.51 -11.47 -22.49
N LEU A 195 14.24 -10.20 -22.18
CA LEU A 195 15.23 -9.14 -22.14
C LEU A 195 16.29 -9.41 -21.05
N LEU A 196 15.87 -9.72 -19.81
CA LEU A 196 16.78 -10.03 -18.71
C LEU A 196 17.69 -11.23 -19.03
N LYS A 197 17.13 -12.27 -19.67
CA LYS A 197 17.93 -13.41 -20.18
C LYS A 197 18.94 -13.00 -21.24
N SER A 198 18.57 -12.11 -22.16
CA SER A 198 19.47 -11.62 -23.22
C SER A 198 20.67 -10.85 -22.66
N PHE A 199 20.47 -10.14 -21.55
CA PHE A 199 21.54 -9.41 -20.85
C PHE A 199 22.44 -10.31 -20.00
N LYS A 200 22.21 -11.63 -19.99
CA LYS A 200 22.91 -12.60 -19.13
C LYS A 200 22.94 -12.17 -17.67
N ILE A 201 21.80 -11.64 -17.22
CA ILE A 201 21.64 -11.22 -15.84
C ILE A 201 21.50 -12.46 -14.97
N ASP A 202 22.51 -12.72 -14.15
CA ASP A 202 22.59 -13.79 -13.14
C ASP A 202 22.43 -13.26 -11.71
N GLU A 203 22.28 -11.94 -11.56
CA GLU A 203 22.12 -11.27 -10.27
C GLU A 203 20.65 -10.97 -9.94
N ASN A 204 20.37 -10.72 -8.66
CA ASN A 204 19.04 -10.33 -8.16
C ASN A 204 18.86 -8.80 -8.21
N PHE A 205 17.66 -8.34 -8.56
CA PHE A 205 17.32 -6.92 -8.65
C PHE A 205 16.14 -6.61 -7.73
N TRP A 206 16.21 -5.48 -7.03
CA TRP A 206 15.08 -4.98 -6.28
C TRP A 206 13.95 -4.53 -7.21
N MET A 207 12.72 -4.87 -6.83
CA MET A 207 11.49 -4.51 -7.54
C MET A 207 10.55 -3.74 -6.61
N GLY A 208 9.57 -3.06 -7.21
CA GLY A 208 8.67 -2.12 -6.56
C GLY A 208 7.50 -2.76 -5.82
N ALA A 209 7.74 -3.80 -5.03
CA ALA A 209 6.75 -4.37 -4.12
C ALA A 209 7.40 -4.68 -2.76
N SER A 210 6.72 -4.31 -1.67
CA SER A 210 7.18 -4.62 -0.31
C SER A 210 6.03 -4.70 0.68
N ASP A 211 6.23 -5.45 1.76
CA ASP A 211 5.31 -5.60 2.89
C ASP A 211 5.92 -5.03 4.19
N LEU A 212 6.88 -4.09 4.04
CA LEU A 212 7.53 -3.39 5.14
C LEU A 212 6.53 -2.79 6.15
N ALA A 213 5.41 -2.29 5.63
CA ALA A 213 4.35 -1.70 6.43
C ALA A 213 3.57 -2.74 7.25
N THR A 214 3.32 -3.93 6.70
CA THR A 214 2.54 -5.00 7.33
C THR A 214 2.93 -6.34 6.71
N GLU A 215 3.57 -7.20 7.52
CA GLU A 215 4.02 -8.53 7.09
C GLU A 215 2.91 -9.30 6.37
N GLY A 216 3.23 -9.84 5.19
CA GLY A 216 2.30 -10.62 4.36
C GLY A 216 1.34 -9.77 3.53
N VAL A 217 1.39 -8.44 3.62
CA VAL A 217 0.60 -7.51 2.81
C VAL A 217 1.52 -6.68 1.92
N PHE A 218 1.75 -7.18 0.70
CA PHE A 218 2.57 -6.48 -0.28
C PHE A 218 1.83 -5.28 -0.87
N LEU A 219 2.50 -4.13 -0.84
CA LEU A 219 2.10 -2.89 -1.49
C LEU A 219 3.08 -2.56 -2.61
N ASP A 220 2.60 -1.97 -3.69
CA ASP A 220 3.46 -1.41 -4.73
C ASP A 220 4.09 -0.07 -4.28
N VAL A 221 4.94 0.51 -5.14
CA VAL A 221 5.56 1.83 -4.90
C VAL A 221 4.57 3.00 -4.84
N SER A 222 3.29 2.79 -5.15
CA SER A 222 2.21 3.77 -4.99
C SER A 222 1.37 3.50 -3.72
N ASN A 223 1.82 2.60 -2.85
CA ASN A 223 1.12 2.13 -1.65
C ASN A 223 -0.20 1.40 -1.94
N LYS A 224 -0.37 0.86 -3.15
CA LYS A 224 -1.56 0.08 -3.51
C LYS A 224 -1.31 -1.40 -3.24
N PRO A 225 -2.26 -2.14 -2.64
CA PRO A 225 -2.15 -3.58 -2.47
C PRO A 225 -1.93 -4.29 -3.80
N ILE A 226 -0.93 -5.17 -3.84
CA ILE A 226 -0.60 -5.98 -5.01
C ILE A 226 -0.63 -7.47 -4.62
N ASN A 227 -1.37 -8.26 -5.39
CA ASN A 227 -1.41 -9.71 -5.23
C ASN A 227 -0.44 -10.34 -6.24
N LEU A 228 0.73 -10.71 -5.75
CA LEU A 228 1.73 -11.42 -6.53
C LEU A 228 1.39 -12.91 -6.49
N GLY A 229 0.89 -13.45 -7.61
CA GLY A 229 0.51 -14.85 -7.72
C GLY A 229 1.71 -15.81 -7.71
N SER A 230 1.44 -17.13 -7.68
CA SER A 230 2.46 -18.18 -7.67
C SER A 230 3.35 -18.23 -8.92
N SER A 231 2.96 -17.55 -9.99
CA SER A 231 3.72 -17.38 -11.23
C SER A 231 4.88 -16.40 -11.11
N LEU A 232 4.80 -15.45 -10.17
CA LEU A 232 5.82 -14.43 -9.92
C LEU A 232 6.73 -14.80 -8.75
N TRP A 233 6.21 -15.54 -7.76
CA TRP A 233 7.00 -16.03 -6.64
C TRP A 233 7.79 -17.28 -7.01
N HIS A 234 9.01 -17.37 -6.49
CA HIS A 234 9.71 -18.65 -6.43
C HIS A 234 8.98 -19.60 -5.46
N VAL A 235 9.09 -20.91 -5.70
CA VAL A 235 8.52 -21.91 -4.78
C VAL A 235 9.08 -21.72 -3.37
N GLY A 236 8.20 -21.55 -2.40
CA GLY A 236 8.55 -21.29 -0.99
C GLY A 236 8.53 -19.82 -0.57
N GLU A 237 8.36 -18.89 -1.52
CA GLU A 237 8.18 -17.46 -1.26
C GLU A 237 6.70 -17.03 -1.35
N PRO A 238 6.31 -15.91 -0.70
CA PRO A 238 7.10 -15.07 0.20
C PRO A 238 7.34 -15.75 1.55
N SER A 239 8.59 -15.76 2.01
CA SER A 239 9.02 -16.34 3.28
C SER A 239 9.33 -15.26 4.32
N GLY A 240 8.75 -15.38 5.53
CA GLY A 240 8.98 -14.45 6.65
C GLY A 240 10.33 -14.65 7.34
N SER A 241 11.42 -14.66 6.56
CA SER A 241 12.76 -14.96 7.05
C SER A 241 13.27 -13.95 8.10
N VAL A 242 14.21 -14.37 8.95
CA VAL A 242 14.81 -13.47 9.97
C VAL A 242 15.52 -12.26 9.32
N GLN A 243 16.06 -12.44 8.11
CA GLN A 243 16.64 -11.34 7.34
C GLN A 243 15.59 -10.29 6.97
N HIS A 244 14.39 -10.73 6.60
CA HIS A 244 13.26 -9.84 6.31
C HIS A 244 12.85 -9.02 7.54
N GLN A 245 12.85 -9.63 8.73
CA GLN A 245 12.56 -8.93 9.99
C GLN A 245 13.61 -7.85 10.32
N LEU A 246 14.89 -8.11 10.02
CA LEU A 246 15.95 -7.12 10.22
C LEU A 246 15.79 -5.91 9.29
N GLU A 247 15.45 -6.13 8.02
CA GLU A 247 15.21 -5.05 7.05
C GLU A 247 14.01 -4.17 7.44
N ARG A 248 12.94 -4.77 7.98
CA ARG A 248 11.79 -4.03 8.53
C ARG A 248 12.19 -3.12 9.69
N VAL A 249 12.98 -3.63 10.63
CA VAL A 249 13.46 -2.84 11.77
C VAL A 249 14.39 -1.72 11.31
N THR A 250 15.33 -2.00 10.40
CA THR A 250 16.25 -1.00 9.85
C THR A 250 15.49 0.12 9.13
N SER A 251 14.53 -0.22 8.26
CA SER A 251 13.72 0.78 7.54
C SER A 251 12.86 1.62 8.49
N ALA A 252 12.30 1.01 9.54
CA ALA A 252 11.57 1.74 10.57
C ALA A 252 12.48 2.70 11.37
N MET A 253 13.71 2.27 11.68
CA MET A 253 14.71 3.11 12.36
C MET A 253 15.13 4.30 11.49
N GLU A 254 15.37 4.10 10.19
CA GLU A 254 15.68 5.17 9.24
C GLU A 254 14.53 6.18 9.14
N GLY A 255 13.28 5.71 9.06
CA GLY A 255 12.10 6.57 9.04
C GLY A 255 11.96 7.41 10.32
N LEU A 256 12.18 6.81 11.49
CA LEU A 256 12.20 7.52 12.77
C LEU A 256 13.34 8.55 12.82
N GLN A 257 14.52 8.20 12.32
CA GLN A 257 15.66 9.10 12.29
C GLN A 257 15.40 10.31 11.39
N GLN A 258 14.73 10.11 10.26
CA GLN A 258 14.31 11.20 9.37
C GLN A 258 13.27 12.11 10.03
N GLN A 259 12.31 11.54 10.78
CA GLN A 259 11.35 12.33 11.57
C GLN A 259 12.05 13.17 12.65
N ILE A 260 13.04 12.60 13.34
CA ILE A 260 13.84 13.32 14.33
C ILE A 260 14.58 14.50 13.67
N SER A 261 15.19 14.29 12.50
CA SER A 261 15.88 15.37 11.77
C SER A 261 14.92 16.49 11.36
N GLN A 262 13.71 16.16 10.89
CA GLN A 262 12.68 17.16 10.57
C GLN A 262 12.21 17.95 11.79
N LEU A 263 12.04 17.30 12.94
CA LEU A 263 11.73 17.97 14.20
C LEU A 263 12.88 18.90 14.65
N GLN A 264 14.12 18.50 14.43
CA GLN A 264 15.30 19.32 14.75
C GLN A 264 15.40 20.58 13.88
N GLU A 265 15.05 20.52 12.59
CA GLU A 265 15.02 21.70 11.71
C GLU A 265 13.92 22.70 12.10
N THR A 266 12.78 22.23 12.62
CA THR A 266 11.76 23.12 13.21
C THR A 266 12.17 23.73 14.57
N THR A 267 13.29 23.26 15.13
CA THR A 267 13.81 23.71 16.43
C THR A 267 15.19 24.35 16.26
N GLN A 268 15.34 25.26 15.29
CA GLN A 268 16.50 26.15 15.31
C GLN A 268 16.42 26.99 16.60
N PRO A 269 17.41 26.95 17.51
CA PRO A 269 17.33 27.75 18.72
C PRO A 269 17.40 29.21 18.28
N SER A 270 16.27 29.92 18.40
CA SER A 270 16.27 31.38 18.45
C SER A 270 17.30 31.77 19.50
N LEU A 271 18.24 32.63 19.12
CA LEU A 271 19.33 33.06 20.00
C LEU A 271 18.71 33.81 21.18
N LEU A 272 18.47 33.09 22.27
CA LEU A 272 17.74 33.57 23.43
C LEU A 272 18.51 34.74 24.04
N THR A 273 17.90 35.92 24.08
CA THR A 273 18.51 37.09 24.71
C THR A 273 17.69 37.57 25.89
N CYS A 274 18.33 38.27 26.82
CA CYS A 274 17.68 38.81 28.00
C CYS A 274 17.67 40.34 27.98
N PRO A 275 16.57 40.97 28.43
CA PRO A 275 16.49 42.42 28.52
C PRO A 275 17.40 42.96 29.62
N GLY A 276 17.98 44.13 29.38
CA GLY A 276 18.64 44.94 30.40
C GLY A 276 19.78 44.22 31.13
N GLU A 277 19.66 44.11 32.46
CA GLU A 277 20.67 43.55 33.36
C GLU A 277 20.51 42.05 33.59
N PHE A 278 19.48 41.41 33.02
CA PHE A 278 19.23 39.99 33.19
C PHE A 278 20.23 39.17 32.37
N PHE A 279 20.71 38.06 32.93
CA PHE A 279 21.58 37.11 32.24
C PHE A 279 20.81 35.85 31.86
N VAL A 280 21.21 35.23 30.75
CA VAL A 280 20.65 33.95 30.30
C VAL A 280 21.18 32.83 31.18
N LEU A 281 20.28 32.05 31.78
CA LEU A 281 20.60 30.77 32.40
C LEU A 281 19.65 29.71 31.84
N GLU A 282 20.20 28.75 31.09
CA GLU A 282 19.43 27.80 30.29
C GLU A 282 18.43 28.49 29.36
N ARG A 283 17.14 28.53 29.72
CA ARG A 283 16.09 29.20 28.96
C ARG A 283 15.39 30.33 29.72
N GLN A 284 15.98 30.78 30.83
CA GLN A 284 15.44 31.83 31.70
C GLN A 284 16.34 33.06 31.67
N CYS A 285 15.72 34.23 31.89
CA CYS A 285 16.45 35.46 32.15
C CYS A 285 16.41 35.77 33.64
N LEU A 286 17.57 35.74 34.30
CA LEU A 286 17.67 35.90 35.75
C LEU A 286 18.48 37.14 36.12
N LEU A 287 18.15 37.74 37.26
CA LEU A 287 18.89 38.84 37.87
C LEU A 287 19.01 38.58 39.37
N VAL A 288 20.24 38.43 39.87
CA VAL A 288 20.52 38.17 41.29
C VAL A 288 20.86 39.50 41.96
N ASN A 289 19.97 40.02 42.82
CA ASN A 289 20.24 41.24 43.58
C ASN A 289 20.92 40.89 44.90
N ARG A 290 22.14 41.40 45.10
CA ARG A 290 22.92 41.29 46.35
C ARG A 290 23.30 42.66 46.94
N GLU A 291 22.66 43.72 46.48
CA GLU A 291 22.99 45.10 46.88
C GLU A 291 22.16 45.54 48.09
N GLU A 292 20.91 45.09 48.19
CA GLU A 292 20.00 45.42 49.28
C GLU A 292 19.19 44.20 49.75
N LYS A 293 18.84 44.20 51.03
CA LYS A 293 17.98 43.17 51.63
C LYS A 293 16.59 43.74 51.87
N LEU A 294 15.57 43.09 51.30
CA LEU A 294 14.19 43.56 51.33
C LEU A 294 13.26 42.50 51.91
N LYS A 295 12.07 42.93 52.35
CA LYS A 295 10.96 42.02 52.65
C LYS A 295 10.46 41.39 51.36
N TRP A 296 9.82 40.23 51.45
CA TRP A 296 9.40 39.49 50.26
C TRP A 296 8.49 40.32 49.33
N VAL A 297 7.52 41.05 49.89
CA VAL A 297 6.61 41.92 49.11
C VAL A 297 7.35 43.08 48.43
N ASP A 298 8.34 43.66 49.12
CA ASP A 298 9.15 44.77 48.61
C ASP A 298 10.09 44.27 47.51
N ALA A 299 10.72 43.10 47.70
CA ALA A 299 11.55 42.43 46.70
C ALA A 299 10.76 42.08 45.43
N ARG A 300 9.52 41.56 45.57
CA ARG A 300 8.63 41.32 44.44
C ARG A 300 8.31 42.58 43.65
N THR A 301 8.00 43.65 44.37
CA THR A 301 7.75 44.96 43.76
C THR A 301 8.99 45.48 43.02
N TRP A 302 10.17 45.28 43.60
CA TRP A 302 11.45 45.63 42.97
C TRP A 302 11.66 44.89 41.65
N CYS A 303 11.47 43.57 41.62
CA CYS A 303 11.62 42.77 40.40
C CYS A 303 10.63 43.19 39.30
N ARG A 304 9.38 43.51 39.68
CA ARG A 304 8.37 44.04 38.77
C ARG A 304 8.74 45.37 38.15
N ASN A 305 9.38 46.26 38.92
CA ASN A 305 9.88 47.53 38.41
C ASN A 305 11.04 47.35 37.41
N LYS A 306 11.72 46.20 37.42
CA LYS A 306 12.74 45.80 36.42
C LYS A 306 12.15 45.05 35.21
N GLY A 307 10.83 44.94 35.12
CA GLY A 307 10.11 44.25 34.02
C GLY A 307 9.87 42.76 34.25
N GLY A 308 10.38 42.18 35.34
CA GLY A 308 10.24 40.76 35.67
C GLY A 308 9.27 40.50 36.83
N ASP A 309 9.48 39.41 37.55
CA ASP A 309 8.90 39.14 38.88
C ASP A 309 9.96 38.34 39.70
N LEU A 310 9.69 37.96 40.95
CA LEU A 310 10.59 37.07 41.68
C LEU A 310 10.72 35.72 40.94
N ALA A 311 11.93 35.16 40.92
CA ALA A 311 12.24 33.95 40.17
C ALA A 311 11.49 32.71 40.69
N ILE A 312 10.95 31.89 39.79
CA ILE A 312 10.14 30.74 40.16
C ILE A 312 11.05 29.60 40.66
N PRO A 313 10.81 29.07 41.87
CA PRO A 313 11.73 28.10 42.48
C PRO A 313 11.72 26.73 41.80
N GLN A 314 10.64 26.36 41.11
CA GLN A 314 10.53 25.07 40.41
C GLN A 314 11.62 24.86 39.35
N GLU A 315 12.21 25.95 38.84
CA GLU A 315 13.29 25.95 37.84
C GLU A 315 14.67 26.28 38.45
N SER A 316 14.79 26.25 39.78
CA SER A 316 16.00 26.71 40.50
C SER A 316 17.24 25.81 40.42
N ARG A 317 17.22 24.64 39.76
CA ARG A 317 18.37 23.70 39.76
C ARG A 317 19.61 24.27 39.07
N ALA A 318 19.42 24.90 37.90
CA ALA A 318 20.48 25.56 37.17
C ALA A 318 21.03 26.75 38.00
N LEU A 319 20.13 27.52 38.59
CA LEU A 319 20.45 28.64 39.47
C LEU A 319 21.26 28.20 40.69
N ILE A 320 20.84 27.15 41.39
CA ILE A 320 21.57 26.58 42.53
C ILE A 320 22.97 26.15 42.12
N SER A 321 23.11 25.53 40.93
CA SER A 321 24.41 25.11 40.41
C SER A 321 25.32 26.32 40.13
N LEU A 322 24.74 27.42 39.63
CA LEU A 322 25.43 28.69 39.42
C LEU A 322 25.86 29.34 40.74
N LEU A 323 24.97 29.42 41.72
CA LEU A 323 25.28 29.97 43.05
C LEU A 323 26.43 29.20 43.72
N LYS A 324 26.39 27.85 43.61
CA LYS A 324 27.47 26.97 44.09
C LYS A 324 28.80 27.23 43.38
N SER A 325 28.81 27.39 42.06
CA SER A 325 30.06 27.61 41.31
C SER A 325 30.75 28.92 41.69
N PHE A 326 29.96 29.95 41.99
CA PHE A 326 30.45 31.24 42.49
C PHE A 326 30.63 31.30 44.02
N LYS A 327 30.35 30.22 44.74
CA LYS A 327 30.42 30.14 46.22
C LYS A 327 29.57 31.21 46.93
N ILE A 328 28.38 31.49 46.41
CA ILE A 328 27.47 32.52 46.94
C ILE A 328 26.56 31.91 48.00
N SER A 329 26.94 31.99 49.28
CA SER A 329 26.19 31.41 50.41
C SER A 329 25.09 32.31 50.99
N ASP A 330 24.61 33.29 50.23
CA ASP A 330 23.57 34.22 50.68
C ASP A 330 22.17 33.57 50.68
N THR A 331 21.25 34.19 51.42
CA THR A 331 19.83 33.82 51.43
C THR A 331 19.05 34.65 50.42
N PHE A 332 18.25 33.98 49.57
CA PHE A 332 17.51 34.63 48.49
C PHE A 332 16.01 34.34 48.55
N TRP A 333 15.19 35.39 48.58
CA TRP A 333 13.77 35.27 48.26
C TRP A 333 13.57 34.78 46.84
N MET A 334 12.59 33.87 46.68
CA MET A 334 12.10 33.38 45.41
C MET A 334 10.60 33.62 45.30
N GLY A 335 10.07 33.51 44.08
CA GLY A 335 8.72 33.84 43.72
C GLY A 335 7.71 32.76 44.07
N ALA A 336 7.60 32.39 45.34
CA ALA A 336 6.51 31.57 45.86
C ALA A 336 6.08 32.00 47.27
N SER A 337 4.79 31.82 47.55
CA SER A 337 4.17 32.13 48.84
C SER A 337 2.85 31.37 48.98
N ASP A 338 2.39 31.13 50.18
CA ASP A 338 1.04 30.64 50.49
C ASP A 338 0.18 31.70 51.20
N LEU A 339 0.60 32.97 51.18
CA LEU A 339 -0.16 34.16 51.61
C LEU A 339 -1.64 34.20 51.18
N ALA A 340 -1.98 33.54 50.05
CA ALA A 340 -3.36 33.46 49.56
C ALA A 340 -4.19 32.37 50.26
N THR A 341 -3.57 31.26 50.63
CA THR A 341 -4.22 30.10 51.27
C THR A 341 -3.14 29.29 51.99
N GLU A 342 -3.17 29.33 53.32
CA GLU A 342 -2.25 28.59 54.21
C GLU A 342 -2.05 27.14 53.78
N GLY A 343 -0.80 26.69 53.68
CA GLY A 343 -0.44 25.34 53.27
C GLY A 343 -0.51 25.09 51.76
N VAL A 344 -0.85 26.10 50.95
CA VAL A 344 -0.91 26.02 49.48
C VAL A 344 0.05 27.03 48.85
N PHE A 345 1.32 26.64 48.73
CA PHE A 345 2.33 27.46 48.07
C PHE A 345 2.03 27.59 46.57
N LEU A 346 1.84 28.83 46.13
CA LEU A 346 1.71 29.21 44.73
C LEU A 346 2.91 30.05 44.31
N ASP A 347 3.40 29.82 43.10
CA ASP A 347 4.37 30.70 42.48
C ASP A 347 3.74 32.06 42.10
N VAL A 348 4.58 33.02 41.71
CA VAL A 348 4.13 34.35 41.27
C VAL A 348 3.24 34.32 40.02
N SER A 349 3.18 33.19 39.30
CA SER A 349 2.30 32.90 38.15
C SER A 349 1.07 32.07 38.52
N SER A 350 0.77 31.92 39.82
CA SER A 350 -0.36 31.15 40.36
C SER A 350 -0.34 29.65 40.08
N LYS A 351 0.84 29.06 39.84
CA LYS A 351 1.00 27.60 39.74
C LYS A 351 1.42 27.01 41.09
N PRO A 352 0.93 25.81 41.46
CA PRO A 352 1.28 25.18 42.72
C PRO A 352 2.75 24.73 42.74
N ILE A 353 3.41 24.96 43.87
CA ILE A 353 4.73 24.40 44.17
C ILE A 353 4.59 22.94 44.61
N ASN A 354 5.48 22.07 44.12
CA ASN A 354 5.52 20.69 44.57
C ASN A 354 6.09 20.61 46.01
N LEU A 355 5.21 20.48 47.00
CA LEU A 355 5.59 20.30 48.41
C LEU A 355 6.36 19.00 48.69
N MET A 356 6.29 18.00 47.80
CA MET A 356 7.06 16.75 47.90
C MET A 356 8.43 16.81 47.22
N SER A 357 8.87 18.01 46.80
CA SER A 357 10.18 18.17 46.18
C SER A 357 11.30 17.81 47.16
N PRO A 358 12.32 17.05 46.72
CA PRO A 358 13.49 16.73 47.57
C PRO A 358 14.40 17.95 47.80
N LEU A 359 14.05 19.11 47.23
CA LEU A 359 14.77 20.36 47.45
C LEU A 359 14.31 21.10 48.70
N TRP A 360 13.14 20.79 49.25
CA TRP A 360 12.77 21.24 50.59
C TRP A 360 13.78 20.72 51.61
N LYS A 361 14.19 21.57 52.55
CA LYS A 361 14.95 21.09 53.70
C LYS A 361 14.07 20.13 54.49
N GLU A 362 14.69 19.15 55.13
CA GLU A 362 13.99 18.16 55.93
C GLU A 362 13.04 18.83 56.94
N SER A 363 11.76 18.48 56.87
CA SER A 363 10.65 19.04 57.65
C SER A 363 10.06 20.37 57.18
N ASP A 364 10.56 20.99 56.10
CA ASP A 364 9.95 22.18 55.50
C ASP A 364 9.00 21.83 54.32
N PRO A 365 8.01 22.68 54.00
CA PRO A 365 7.60 23.85 54.79
C PRO A 365 7.01 23.45 56.13
N ASN A 366 7.40 24.15 57.21
CA ASN A 366 7.08 23.77 58.59
C ASN A 366 6.16 24.77 59.32
N ASP A 367 5.91 25.93 58.70
CA ASP A 367 5.15 27.06 59.22
C ASP A 367 5.56 27.44 60.67
N TYR A 368 6.85 27.72 60.89
CA TYR A 368 7.39 27.92 62.24
C TYR A 368 6.81 29.18 62.91
N GLY A 369 5.87 28.94 63.83
CA GLY A 369 5.19 29.99 64.57
C GLY A 369 3.95 30.54 63.87
N GLY A 370 3.44 29.86 62.83
CA GLY A 370 2.15 30.18 62.23
C GLY A 370 2.17 31.40 61.31
N ASN A 371 3.30 31.69 60.67
CA ASN A 371 3.48 32.91 59.87
C ASN A 371 4.66 32.84 58.88
N GLU A 372 5.06 31.66 58.42
CA GLU A 372 6.18 31.50 57.48
C GLU A 372 5.76 31.45 56.01
N ASP A 373 5.01 32.47 55.57
CA ASP A 373 4.25 32.35 54.32
C ASP A 373 5.05 32.60 53.01
N CYS A 374 6.37 32.79 53.09
CA CYS A 374 7.20 33.22 51.96
C CYS A 374 8.43 32.34 51.71
N PHE A 375 8.74 32.12 50.43
CA PHE A 375 9.73 31.15 50.01
C PHE A 375 11.13 31.75 49.83
N PHE A 376 12.15 31.10 50.39
CA PHE A 376 13.55 31.41 50.11
C PHE A 376 14.41 30.17 49.85
N ILE A 377 15.56 30.41 49.21
CA ILE A 377 16.64 29.43 49.10
C ILE A 377 17.77 29.85 50.04
N LEU A 378 18.30 28.88 50.78
CA LEU A 378 19.43 29.07 51.69
C LEU A 378 20.47 27.97 51.49
N ASP A 379 21.73 28.39 51.46
CA ASP A 379 22.87 27.49 51.57
C ASP A 379 23.15 27.13 53.04
N TYR A 380 23.13 25.83 53.34
CA TYR A 380 23.61 25.29 54.61
C TYR A 380 24.75 24.31 54.34
N SER A 381 25.98 24.74 54.61
CA SER A 381 27.20 23.93 54.45
C SER A 381 27.41 23.37 53.02
N GLY A 382 27.06 24.14 51.99
CA GLY A 382 27.22 23.76 50.58
C GLY A 382 25.99 23.05 49.98
N VAL A 383 24.93 22.87 50.78
CA VAL A 383 23.65 22.29 50.35
C VAL A 383 22.59 23.38 50.35
N TYR A 384 22.06 23.66 49.17
CA TYR A 384 21.02 24.67 48.97
C TYR A 384 19.68 23.94 49.03
N ASN A 385 18.83 24.37 49.95
CA ASN A 385 17.49 23.85 50.12
C ASN A 385 16.47 24.98 50.06
N TRP A 386 15.22 24.60 49.85
CA TRP A 386 14.04 25.43 49.90
C TRP A 386 13.52 25.48 51.33
N TYR A 387 13.06 26.66 51.72
CA TYR A 387 12.53 26.94 53.04
C TYR A 387 11.35 27.91 52.90
N ASP A 388 10.40 27.76 53.80
CA ASP A 388 9.39 28.74 54.13
C ASP A 388 9.92 29.68 55.23
N ALA A 389 9.54 30.95 55.17
CA ALA A 389 9.95 31.96 56.14
C ALA A 389 8.94 33.08 56.26
N ARG A 390 9.02 33.76 57.41
CA ARG A 390 8.32 35.03 57.63
C ARG A 390 8.65 36.04 56.54
N CYS A 391 7.64 36.45 55.78
CA CYS A 391 7.74 37.44 54.70
C CYS A 391 8.38 38.78 55.11
N THR A 392 8.38 39.09 56.41
CA THR A 392 8.94 40.33 56.99
C THR A 392 10.45 40.30 57.19
N ARG A 393 11.12 39.17 56.97
CA ARG A 393 12.59 39.09 56.99
C ARG A 393 13.17 39.93 55.86
N HIS A 394 14.36 40.49 56.08
CA HIS A 394 15.07 41.23 55.04
C HIS A 394 16.13 40.31 54.46
N GLU A 395 15.97 39.91 53.21
CA GLU A 395 16.89 39.01 52.52
C GLU A 395 17.19 39.52 51.11
N TYR A 396 18.26 38.99 50.51
CA TYR A 396 18.54 39.21 49.09
C TYR A 396 17.48 38.50 48.25
N PHE A 397 17.45 38.73 46.95
CA PHE A 397 16.37 38.19 46.11
C PHE A 397 16.81 38.02 44.66
N ILE A 398 16.09 37.16 43.95
CA ILE A 398 16.39 36.82 42.56
C ILE A 398 15.14 37.10 41.73
N CYS A 399 15.32 37.86 40.65
CA CYS A 399 14.28 38.18 39.71
C CYS A 399 14.38 37.30 38.46
N GLU A 400 13.24 37.08 37.81
CA GLU A 400 13.11 36.38 36.53
C GLU A 400 12.33 37.23 35.53
N HIS A 401 12.73 37.17 34.26
CA HIS A 401 12.09 37.87 33.14
C HIS A 401 11.88 36.90 31.96
N GLN A 402 10.91 37.20 31.10
CA GLN A 402 10.75 36.51 29.83
C GLN A 402 11.90 36.84 28.85
N PRO A 403 12.46 35.85 28.13
CA PRO A 403 13.48 36.10 27.11
C PRO A 403 12.92 36.80 25.86
N ILE A 404 13.82 37.39 25.06
CA ILE A 404 13.55 38.11 23.79
C ILE A 404 14.13 37.35 22.62
#